data_AF-A0A917V519-F1
#
_entry.id   AF-A0A917V519-F1
#
_cell.length_a   1.000
_cell.length_b   1.000
_cell.length_c   1.000
_cell.angle_alpha   90.00
_cell.angle_beta   90.00
_cell.angle_gamma   90.00
#
_symmetry.space_group_name_H-M   'P 1'
#
loop_
_entity.id
_entity.type
_entity.pdbx_description
1 polymer ?
#
loop_
_entity_poly.entity_id
_entity_poly.type
_entity_poly.pdbx_seq_one_letter_code
_entity_poly.pdbx_strand_id
1 'polypeptide(L)'
;MTDAIHRSASSAPSYRGAALSGLLVAESARDISLEVDGGTWTFDRADVLRVIPERHQRPDSRAVQAVRVDIRPGATADFTQRRRVDLVDRPITLAAEPSEAVGDDQLTTATRRWAARKGIAERRGNGATFTFAQTKSHNGSDDGINCDSLD
;
A
#
# COMPACT_ATOMS: atom_id res chain seq x y z
N MET A 1 15.94 -63.44 30.37
CA MET A 1 16.34 -62.77 29.12
C MET A 1 15.13 -61.99 28.67
N THR A 2 15.08 -60.70 29.02
CA THR A 2 13.88 -59.86 28.87
C THR A 2 14.04 -59.00 27.63
N ASP A 3 13.13 -59.20 26.69
CA ASP A 3 13.07 -58.56 25.39
C ASP A 3 12.61 -57.11 25.56
N ALA A 4 13.45 -56.15 25.18
CA ALA A 4 13.16 -54.72 25.28
C ALA A 4 12.56 -54.25 23.95
N ILE A 5 11.22 -54.21 23.90
CA ILE A 5 10.49 -53.57 22.81
C ILE A 5 10.74 -52.05 22.91
N HIS A 6 11.70 -51.56 22.11
CA HIS A 6 11.87 -50.15 21.86
C HIS A 6 10.62 -49.62 21.15
N ARG A 7 9.73 -48.96 21.91
CA ARG A 7 8.68 -48.13 21.34
C ARG A 7 9.34 -47.02 20.52
N SER A 8 9.22 -47.10 19.20
CA SER A 8 9.55 -46.00 18.31
C SER A 8 8.70 -44.80 18.71
N ALA A 9 9.34 -43.77 19.29
CA ALA A 9 8.72 -42.48 19.47
C ALA A 9 8.43 -41.92 18.06
N SER A 10 7.16 -42.01 17.66
CA SER A 10 6.62 -41.27 16.52
C SER A 10 6.83 -39.79 16.81
N SER A 11 7.90 -39.22 16.29
CA SER A 11 8.11 -37.78 16.20
C SER A 11 6.85 -37.18 15.57
N ALA A 12 6.10 -36.40 16.34
CA ALA A 12 5.02 -35.57 15.78
C ALA A 12 5.59 -34.80 14.57
N PRO A 13 4.82 -34.62 13.48
CA PRO A 13 5.30 -33.82 12.36
C PRO A 13 5.58 -32.42 12.91
N SER A 14 6.86 -32.06 12.99
CA SER A 14 7.28 -30.70 13.29
C SER A 14 6.85 -29.86 12.11
N TYR A 15 5.62 -29.35 12.19
CA TYR A 15 5.06 -28.52 11.15
C TYR A 15 5.88 -27.23 11.12
N ARG A 16 6.84 -27.15 10.20
CA ARG A 16 7.59 -25.92 9.95
C ARG A 16 6.68 -25.03 9.11
N GLY A 17 6.04 -24.06 9.76
CA GLY A 17 5.35 -22.98 9.08
C GLY A 17 6.21 -22.34 8.00
N ALA A 18 5.58 -21.72 7.01
CA ALA A 18 6.28 -20.88 6.06
C ALA A 18 7.05 -19.82 6.86
N ALA A 19 8.32 -19.62 6.54
CA ALA A 19 9.17 -18.67 7.26
C ALA A 19 9.53 -17.51 6.34
N LEU A 20 9.45 -16.30 6.87
CA LEU A 20 9.82 -15.08 6.18
C LEU A 20 10.93 -14.38 6.96
N SER A 21 12.05 -14.11 6.31
CA SER A 21 13.16 -13.33 6.88
C SER A 21 13.09 -11.90 6.35
N GLY A 22 13.29 -10.93 7.23
CA GLY A 22 13.20 -9.53 6.90
C GLY A 22 13.64 -8.62 8.03
N LEU A 23 13.40 -7.34 7.84
CA LEU A 23 13.68 -6.29 8.81
C LEU A 23 12.41 -5.95 9.58
N LEU A 24 12.40 -6.10 10.91
CA LEU A 24 11.26 -5.72 11.74
C LEU A 24 11.12 -4.18 11.75
N VAL A 25 10.05 -3.67 11.16
CA VAL A 25 9.78 -2.23 11.05
C VAL A 25 8.67 -1.74 11.99
N ALA A 26 7.76 -2.63 12.40
CA ALA A 26 6.79 -2.36 13.45
C ALA A 26 6.32 -3.66 14.12
N GLU A 27 6.07 -3.59 15.43
CA GLU A 27 5.40 -4.65 16.19
C GLU A 27 4.37 -4.02 17.12
N SER A 28 3.15 -4.54 17.09
CA SER A 28 2.06 -4.16 17.97
C SER A 28 1.40 -5.41 18.57
N ALA A 29 0.41 -5.22 19.44
CA ALA A 29 -0.38 -6.32 19.95
C ALA A 29 -1.20 -7.05 18.86
N ARG A 30 -1.48 -6.36 17.74
CA ARG A 30 -2.31 -6.88 16.65
C ARG A 30 -1.52 -7.22 15.40
N ASP A 31 -0.39 -6.56 15.17
CA ASP A 31 0.28 -6.62 13.88
C ASP A 31 1.80 -6.78 14.04
N ILE A 32 2.41 -7.51 13.11
CA ILE A 32 3.86 -7.53 12.88
C ILE A 32 4.12 -7.10 11.45
N SER A 33 4.97 -6.10 11.27
CA SER A 33 5.38 -5.59 9.97
C SER A 33 6.86 -5.81 9.71
N LEU A 34 7.15 -6.42 8.56
CA LEU A 34 8.49 -6.75 8.09
C LEU A 34 8.77 -6.06 6.76
N GLU A 35 9.92 -5.44 6.63
CA GLU A 35 10.44 -5.02 5.32
C GLU A 35 11.22 -6.17 4.68
N VAL A 36 10.76 -6.57 3.49
CA VAL A 36 11.32 -7.66 2.67
C VAL A 36 11.32 -7.20 1.21
N ASP A 37 12.47 -7.29 0.53
CA ASP A 37 12.62 -6.97 -0.90
C ASP A 37 12.02 -5.60 -1.32
N GLY A 38 12.14 -4.60 -0.44
CA GLY A 38 11.67 -3.23 -0.67
C GLY A 38 10.15 -3.06 -0.59
N GLY A 39 9.43 -4.00 0.02
CA GLY A 39 8.04 -3.85 0.40
C GLY A 39 7.83 -4.24 1.86
N THR A 40 6.72 -3.79 2.44
CA THR A 40 6.33 -4.09 3.82
C THR A 40 5.24 -5.14 3.82
N TRP A 41 5.51 -6.26 4.49
CA TRP A 41 4.55 -7.32 4.78
C TRP A 41 4.02 -7.14 6.19
N THR A 42 2.70 -7.01 6.33
CA THR A 42 2.02 -6.88 7.62
C THR A 42 1.16 -8.11 7.87
N PHE A 43 1.40 -8.78 8.98
CA PHE A 43 0.67 -9.97 9.42
C PHE A 43 -0.11 -9.66 10.69
N ASP A 44 -1.28 -10.29 10.86
CA ASP A 44 -1.91 -10.36 12.17
C ASP A 44 -0.98 -11.12 13.14
N ARG A 45 -0.81 -10.58 14.35
CA ARG A 45 0.06 -11.11 15.38
C ARG A 45 -0.30 -12.55 15.76
N ALA A 46 -1.58 -12.91 15.68
CA ALA A 46 -2.11 -14.24 16.00
C ALA A 46 -1.71 -15.31 14.96
N ASP A 47 -1.31 -14.89 13.76
CA ASP A 47 -0.83 -15.79 12.70
C ASP A 47 0.70 -15.93 12.66
N VAL A 48 1.42 -15.10 13.43
CA VAL A 48 2.87 -15.24 13.61
C VAL A 48 3.15 -16.19 14.79
N LEU A 49 3.61 -17.39 14.46
CA LEU A 49 3.93 -18.45 15.44
C LEU A 49 5.16 -18.11 16.26
N ARG A 50 6.17 -17.49 15.64
CA ARG A 50 7.43 -17.15 16.31
C ARG A 50 8.14 -16.01 15.60
N VAL A 51 8.78 -15.15 16.37
CA VAL A 51 9.74 -14.14 15.89
C VAL A 51 11.12 -14.52 16.40
N ILE A 52 12.08 -14.70 15.50
CA ILE A 52 13.43 -15.16 15.79
C ILE A 52 14.41 -14.05 15.41
N PRO A 53 15.10 -13.41 16.37
CA PRO A 53 16.15 -12.46 16.06
C PRO A 53 17.29 -13.13 15.28
N GLU A 54 17.72 -12.54 14.17
CA GLU A 54 18.89 -13.01 13.44
C GLU A 54 20.17 -12.47 14.10
N ARG A 55 21.04 -13.38 14.55
CA ARG A 55 22.17 -13.06 15.46
C ARG A 55 23.36 -12.32 14.82
N HIS A 56 23.23 -11.83 13.58
CA HIS A 56 24.34 -11.28 12.80
C HIS A 56 24.40 -9.74 12.76
N GLN A 57 23.64 -9.03 13.62
CA GLN A 57 23.63 -7.57 13.58
C GLN A 57 24.70 -6.93 14.47
N ARG A 58 25.42 -5.95 13.89
CA ARG A 58 26.38 -5.07 14.56
C ARG A 58 25.65 -4.17 15.57
N PRO A 59 26.17 -3.98 16.79
CA PRO A 59 25.44 -3.30 17.88
C PRO A 59 25.24 -1.78 17.71
N ASP A 60 25.75 -1.15 16.65
CA ASP A 60 25.74 0.32 16.49
C ASP A 60 24.58 0.90 15.68
N SER A 61 23.62 0.08 15.23
CA SER A 61 22.47 0.56 14.43
C SER A 61 21.17 0.51 15.23
N ARG A 62 20.85 1.62 15.89
CA ARG A 62 19.70 1.78 16.79
C ARG A 62 18.31 1.78 16.11
N ALA A 63 18.05 1.09 14.99
CA ALA A 63 16.78 1.32 14.29
C ALA A 63 16.05 0.13 13.63
N VAL A 64 16.68 -0.97 13.21
CA VAL A 64 15.95 -2.01 12.47
C VAL A 64 16.49 -3.41 12.76
N GLN A 65 15.69 -4.24 13.45
CA GLN A 65 16.08 -5.58 13.87
C GLN A 65 15.82 -6.60 12.77
N ALA A 66 16.86 -7.31 12.31
CA ALA A 66 16.69 -8.42 11.39
C ALA A 66 16.07 -9.62 12.13
N VAL A 67 14.97 -10.12 11.59
CA VAL A 67 14.22 -11.22 12.19
C VAL A 67 13.78 -12.22 11.13
N ARG A 68 13.64 -13.46 11.55
CA ARG A 68 12.90 -14.50 10.85
C ARG A 68 11.59 -14.76 11.59
N VAL A 69 10.47 -14.66 10.90
CA VAL A 69 9.16 -15.03 11.44
C VAL A 69 8.72 -16.37 10.89
N ASP A 70 8.20 -17.23 11.77
CA ASP A 70 7.50 -18.45 11.35
C ASP A 70 5.99 -18.16 11.34
N ILE A 71 5.32 -18.44 10.22
CA ILE A 71 3.96 -18.02 9.93
C ILE A 71 3.02 -19.23 9.89
N ARG A 72 1.81 -19.07 10.41
CA ARG A 72 0.75 -20.09 10.36
C ARG A 72 0.38 -20.40 8.90
N PRO A 73 0.13 -21.67 8.55
CA PRO A 73 -0.37 -22.04 7.23
C PRO A 73 -1.68 -21.37 6.90
N GLY A 74 -1.81 -20.87 5.68
CA GLY A 74 -3.03 -20.20 5.22
C GLY A 74 -3.23 -18.82 5.81
N ALA A 75 -2.28 -18.30 6.59
CA ALA A 75 -2.29 -16.91 7.01
C ALA A 75 -2.22 -15.97 5.79
N THR A 76 -2.96 -14.88 5.87
CA THR A 76 -2.90 -13.78 4.90
C THR A 76 -2.04 -12.66 5.44
N ALA A 77 -1.52 -11.84 4.54
CA ALA A 77 -0.72 -10.67 4.89
C ALA A 77 -1.03 -9.53 3.94
N ASP A 78 -0.99 -8.32 4.45
CA ASP A 78 -1.05 -7.11 3.64
C ASP A 78 0.36 -6.80 3.12
N PHE A 79 0.50 -6.67 1.81
CA PHE A 79 1.74 -6.24 1.17
C PHE A 79 1.59 -4.80 0.67
N THR A 80 2.41 -3.90 1.21
CA THR A 80 2.47 -2.50 0.78
C THR A 80 3.85 -2.20 0.21
N GLN A 81 3.89 -1.62 -1.00
CA GLN A 81 5.12 -1.16 -1.62
C GLN A 81 4.91 0.20 -2.28
N ARG A 82 5.83 1.14 -1.99
CA ARG A 82 5.86 2.44 -2.65
C ARG A 82 6.84 2.39 -3.82
N ARG A 83 6.35 2.65 -5.04
CA ARG A 83 7.17 2.86 -6.22
C ARG A 83 7.08 4.31 -6.67
N ARG A 84 8.20 4.89 -7.07
CA ARG A 84 8.25 6.17 -7.78
C ARG A 84 8.58 5.86 -9.23
N VAL A 85 7.74 6.35 -10.13
CA VAL A 85 7.96 6.27 -11.57
C VAL A 85 8.27 7.68 -12.02
N ASP A 86 9.51 7.92 -12.43
CA ASP A 86 9.88 9.18 -13.06
C ASP A 86 9.50 9.10 -14.54
N LEU A 87 8.51 9.89 -14.95
CA LEU A 87 8.13 10.03 -16.35
C LEU A 87 9.14 10.95 -17.03
N VAL A 88 10.11 10.36 -17.72
CA VAL A 88 11.15 11.12 -18.44
C VAL A 88 10.59 11.81 -19.69
N ASP A 89 9.55 11.23 -20.28
CA ASP A 89 8.78 11.79 -21.40
C ASP A 89 7.29 11.81 -21.03
N ARG A 90 6.59 12.90 -21.39
CA ARG A 90 5.14 13.01 -21.18
C ARG A 90 4.44 11.99 -22.09
N PRO A 91 3.80 10.93 -21.56
CA PRO A 91 3.06 10.00 -22.41
C PRO A 91 1.97 10.74 -23.17
N ILE A 92 1.76 10.38 -24.44
CA ILE A 92 0.78 11.01 -25.34
C ILE A 92 -0.65 11.00 -24.78
N THR A 93 -0.90 10.16 -23.78
CA THR A 93 -2.18 9.99 -23.08
C THR A 93 -2.41 11.02 -21.98
N LEU A 94 -1.38 11.71 -21.50
CA LEU A 94 -1.56 12.86 -20.61
C LEU A 94 -1.94 14.07 -21.45
N ALA A 95 -3.18 14.53 -21.26
CA ALA A 95 -3.69 15.76 -21.88
C ALA A 95 -2.64 16.86 -21.76
N ALA A 96 -2.47 17.65 -22.83
CA ALA A 96 -1.54 18.78 -22.84
C ALA A 96 -1.83 19.73 -21.66
N GLU A 97 -0.83 20.53 -21.27
CA GLU A 97 -1.12 21.62 -20.33
C GLU A 97 -2.23 22.49 -20.92
N PRO A 98 -3.23 22.90 -20.11
CA PRO A 98 -4.27 23.80 -20.58
C PRO A 98 -3.61 25.04 -21.17
N SER A 99 -3.81 25.25 -22.47
CA SER A 99 -3.43 26.50 -23.13
C SER A 99 -4.47 27.56 -22.86
N GLU A 100 -4.07 28.82 -22.76
CA GLU A 100 -4.99 29.95 -22.70
C GLU A 100 -5.98 29.88 -23.87
N ALA A 101 -7.27 29.78 -23.56
CA ALA A 101 -8.33 29.77 -24.52
C ALA A 101 -8.92 31.17 -24.69
N VAL A 102 -9.39 31.47 -25.90
CA VAL A 102 -10.11 32.72 -26.17
C VAL A 102 -11.36 32.75 -25.28
N GLY A 103 -11.40 33.70 -24.34
CA GLY A 103 -12.52 33.87 -23.41
C GLY A 103 -12.21 33.52 -21.96
N ASP A 104 -11.01 33.03 -21.63
CA ASP A 104 -10.62 32.73 -20.24
C ASP A 104 -10.72 33.97 -19.33
N ASP A 105 -10.37 35.15 -19.84
CA ASP A 105 -10.55 36.42 -19.12
C ASP A 105 -12.02 36.76 -18.87
N GLN A 106 -12.88 36.48 -19.86
CA GLN A 106 -14.32 36.73 -19.77
C GLN A 106 -14.97 35.76 -18.77
N LEU A 107 -14.59 34.49 -18.83
CA LEU A 107 -15.02 33.45 -17.90
C LEU A 107 -14.55 33.77 -16.47
N THR A 108 -13.28 34.15 -16.30
CA THR A 108 -12.72 34.57 -15.02
C THR A 108 -13.51 35.74 -14.43
N THR A 109 -13.81 36.75 -15.25
CA THR A 109 -14.59 37.91 -14.84
C THR A 109 -16.03 37.53 -14.45
N ALA A 110 -16.67 36.67 -15.23
CA ALA A 110 -18.03 36.19 -14.96
C ALA A 110 -18.09 35.37 -13.65
N THR A 111 -17.13 34.47 -13.45
CA THR A 111 -17.01 33.64 -12.24
C THR A 111 -16.80 34.48 -11.00
N ARG A 112 -15.90 35.48 -11.05
CA ARG A 112 -15.69 36.43 -9.94
C ARG A 112 -16.97 37.19 -9.58
N ARG A 113 -17.69 37.69 -10.58
CA ARG A 113 -18.96 38.40 -10.37
C ARG A 113 -20.02 37.48 -9.74
N TRP A 114 -20.11 36.24 -10.21
CA TRP A 114 -21.03 35.26 -9.65
C TRP A 114 -20.67 34.92 -8.19
N ALA A 115 -19.41 34.63 -7.89
CA ALA A 115 -18.93 34.29 -6.55
C ALA A 115 -19.19 35.43 -5.56
N ALA A 116 -18.92 36.68 -5.96
CA ALA A 116 -19.22 37.86 -5.16
C ALA A 116 -20.71 37.98 -4.81
N ARG A 117 -21.61 37.73 -5.78
CA ARG A 117 -23.06 37.71 -5.52
C ARG A 117 -23.50 36.59 -4.57
N LYS A 118 -22.75 35.50 -4.51
CA LYS A 118 -23.04 34.34 -3.65
C LYS A 118 -22.32 34.37 -2.31
N GLY A 119 -21.46 35.36 -2.06
CA GLY A 119 -20.64 35.43 -0.84
C GLY A 119 -19.63 34.29 -0.73
N ILE A 120 -19.21 33.70 -1.85
CA ILE A 120 -18.24 32.59 -1.87
C ILE A 120 -16.84 33.20 -1.77
N ALA A 121 -16.11 32.87 -0.70
CA ALA A 121 -14.73 33.31 -0.54
C ALA A 121 -13.82 32.64 -1.58
N GLU A 122 -13.01 33.42 -2.29
CA GLU A 122 -11.95 32.88 -3.14
C GLU A 122 -10.91 32.15 -2.27
N ARG A 123 -10.89 30.82 -2.34
CA ARG A 123 -9.79 30.03 -1.78
C ARG A 123 -8.65 30.04 -2.78
N ARG A 124 -7.53 30.67 -2.45
CA ARG A 124 -6.30 30.55 -3.25
C ARG A 124 -5.82 29.10 -3.21
N GLY A 125 -6.01 28.40 -4.32
CA GLY A 125 -5.53 27.06 -4.58
C GLY A 125 -5.90 26.65 -6.00
N ASN A 126 -5.05 25.86 -6.64
CA ASN A 126 -5.21 25.38 -8.02
C ASN A 126 -6.28 24.26 -8.07
N GLY A 127 -7.44 24.52 -7.48
CA GLY A 127 -8.48 23.54 -7.21
C GLY A 127 -9.31 23.23 -8.45
N ALA A 128 -8.69 22.63 -9.46
CA ALA A 128 -9.47 21.77 -10.35
C ALA A 128 -9.95 20.59 -9.51
N THR A 129 -11.24 20.58 -9.16
CA THR A 129 -11.84 19.43 -8.48
C THR A 129 -12.14 18.39 -9.54
N PHE A 130 -11.19 17.48 -9.78
CA PHE A 130 -11.45 16.31 -10.60
C PHE A 130 -12.12 15.26 -9.72
N THR A 131 -13.39 14.95 -9.99
CA THR A 131 -14.09 13.83 -9.36
C THR A 131 -13.92 12.60 -10.26
N PHE A 132 -13.01 11.71 -9.89
CA PHE A 132 -12.90 10.38 -10.52
C PHE A 132 -13.92 9.45 -9.87
N ALA A 133 -15.02 9.16 -10.56
CA ALA A 133 -15.93 8.07 -10.21
C ALA A 133 -15.50 6.81 -10.98
N GLN A 134 -14.58 6.03 -10.40
CA GLN A 134 -14.20 4.74 -10.99
C GLN A 134 -15.28 3.71 -10.64
N THR A 135 -16.12 3.36 -11.61
CA THR A 135 -17.09 2.26 -11.46
C THR A 135 -16.38 0.97 -11.85
N LYS A 136 -15.92 0.18 -10.87
CA LYS A 136 -15.37 -1.15 -11.15
C LYS A 136 -16.49 -2.08 -11.61
N SER A 137 -16.56 -2.38 -12.91
CA SER A 137 -17.40 -3.47 -13.41
C SER A 137 -16.72 -4.81 -13.10
N HIS A 138 -17.49 -5.80 -12.63
CA HIS A 138 -16.99 -7.10 -12.15
C HIS A 138 -16.33 -7.97 -13.25
N ASN A 139 -16.17 -7.48 -14.48
CA ASN A 139 -15.73 -8.28 -15.63
C ASN A 139 -14.56 -7.68 -16.45
N GLY A 140 -13.78 -6.77 -15.86
CA GLY A 140 -12.48 -6.36 -16.42
C GLY A 140 -12.53 -5.41 -17.61
N SER A 141 -13.68 -4.78 -17.90
CA SER A 141 -13.75 -3.64 -18.83
C SER A 141 -13.59 -2.34 -18.04
N ASP A 142 -12.51 -1.62 -18.30
CA ASP A 142 -12.22 -0.29 -17.74
C ASP A 142 -12.78 0.78 -18.67
N ASP A 143 -14.12 0.88 -18.70
CA ASP A 143 -14.80 1.90 -19.49
C ASP A 143 -14.89 3.17 -18.62
N GLY A 144 -13.79 3.92 -18.58
CA GLY A 144 -13.77 5.26 -18.00
C GLY A 144 -14.70 6.19 -18.79
N ILE A 145 -15.93 6.39 -18.31
CA ILE A 145 -16.82 7.42 -18.85
C ILE A 145 -16.40 8.76 -18.23
N ASN A 146 -15.82 9.64 -19.05
CA ASN A 146 -15.72 11.06 -18.73
C ASN A 146 -17.12 11.67 -18.84
N CYS A 147 -17.74 11.93 -17.70
CA CYS A 147 -18.94 12.76 -17.64
C CYS A 147 -18.51 14.22 -17.48
N ASP A 148 -18.43 14.95 -18.59
CA ASP A 148 -18.48 16.42 -18.54
C ASP A 148 -19.92 16.83 -18.18
N SER A 149 -20.24 16.89 -16.89
CA SER A 149 -21.53 17.41 -16.44
C SER A 149 -21.49 18.93 -16.39
N LEU A 150 -21.99 19.56 -17.46
CA LEU A 150 -22.51 20.92 -17.40
C LEU A 150 -23.96 20.86 -16.87
N ASP A 151 -24.16 21.30 -15.64
CA ASP A 151 -25.42 21.90 -15.16
C ASP A 151 -25.11 22.98 -14.11
#